data_AF-A0AB36XVU3-F1
#
_entry.id   AF-A0AB36XVU3-F1
#
_cell.length_a   1.000
_cell.length_b   1.000
_cell.length_c   1.000
_cell.angle_alpha   90.00
_cell.angle_beta   90.00
_cell.angle_gamma   90.00
#
_symmetry.space_group_name_H-M   'P 1'
#
loop_
_entity.id
_entity.type
_entity.pdbx_description
1 polymer ?
#
loop_
_entity_poly.entity_id
_entity_poly.type
_entity_poly.pdbx_seq_one_letter_code
_entity_poly.pdbx_strand_id
1 'polypeptide(L)'
;MGTGSMGGAILAGLRAGAPDVRVRVTTRSEASAAALRADGVEARAVEHDSDANAWAVSGAGVVVLGVKPAQIVAVLGELAPTLDPA
;
A
#
# COMPACT_ATOMS: atom_id res chain seq x y z
N MET A 1 0.06 2.30 1.43
CA MET A 1 -0.26 3.04 0.19
C MET A 1 0.98 3.74 -0.32
N GLY A 2 1.59 3.27 -1.41
CA GLY A 2 2.85 3.80 -1.94
C GLY A 2 4.10 3.24 -1.27
N THR A 3 5.09 2.89 -2.09
CA THR A 3 6.41 2.37 -1.70
C THR A 3 7.56 3.23 -2.22
N GLY A 4 7.41 4.55 -2.06
CA GLY A 4 8.56 5.44 -2.17
C GLY A 4 9.57 5.16 -1.04
N SER A 5 10.60 5.99 -0.90
CA SER A 5 11.66 5.83 0.10
C SER A 5 11.13 5.50 1.52
N MET A 6 10.19 6.31 2.04
CA MET A 6 9.63 6.10 3.38
C MET A 6 8.76 4.83 3.48
N GLY A 7 7.82 4.65 2.54
CA GLY A 7 6.93 3.48 2.56
C GLY A 7 7.68 2.16 2.41
N GLY A 8 8.74 2.15 1.59
CA GLY A 8 9.64 1.00 1.44
C GLY A 8 10.43 0.70 2.71
N ALA A 9 10.96 1.71 3.39
CA ALA A 9 11.69 1.53 4.65
C ALA A 9 10.80 0.97 5.76
N ILE A 10 9.56 1.46 5.89
CA ILE A 10 8.57 0.95 6.84
C ILE A 10 8.23 -0.51 6.53
N LEU A 11 7.97 -0.84 5.26
CA LEU A 11 7.71 -2.21 4.83
C LEU A 11 8.87 -3.15 5.18
N ALA A 12 10.12 -2.73 4.91
CA ALA A 12 11.31 -3.51 5.23
C ALA A 12 11.43 -3.78 6.74
N GLY A 13 11.22 -2.75 7.57
CA GLY A 13 11.22 -2.88 9.02
C GLY A 13 10.12 -3.81 9.54
N LEU A 14 8.90 -3.67 9.03
CA LEU A 14 7.77 -4.53 9.39
C LEU A 14 8.04 -6.00 9.06
N ARG A 15 8.57 -6.29 7.86
CA ARG A 15 8.91 -7.66 7.46
C ARG A 15 10.01 -8.28 8.32
N ALA A 16 10.94 -7.48 8.82
CA ALA A 16 12.00 -7.94 9.69
C ALA A 16 11.54 -8.14 11.15
N GLY A 17 10.68 -7.26 11.67
CA GLY A 17 10.27 -7.26 13.07
C GLY A 17 8.95 -7.97 13.37
N ALA A 18 8.09 -8.16 12.36
CA ALA A 18 6.75 -8.73 12.51
C ALA A 18 6.35 -9.55 11.26
N PRO A 19 7.06 -10.65 10.96
CA PRO A 19 6.89 -11.41 9.71
C PRO A 19 5.49 -12.05 9.54
N ASP A 20 4.76 -12.28 10.63
CA ASP A 20 3.42 -12.87 10.62
C ASP A 20 2.30 -11.87 10.29
N VAL A 21 2.63 -10.57 10.23
CA VAL A 21 1.65 -9.53 9.88
C VAL A 21 1.41 -9.56 8.37
N ARG A 22 0.14 -9.72 7.97
CA ARG A 22 -0.25 -9.59 6.57
C ARG A 22 -0.15 -8.13 6.13
N VAL A 23 0.60 -7.87 5.07
CA VAL A 23 0.81 -6.53 4.53
C VAL A 23 0.46 -6.51 3.04
N ARG A 24 -0.49 -5.64 2.67
CA ARG A 24 -0.80 -5.33 1.28
C ARG A 24 -0.24 -3.96 0.92
N VAL A 25 0.22 -3.85 -0.32
CA VAL A 25 0.94 -2.67 -0.76
C VAL A 25 0.47 -2.23 -2.14
N THR A 26 0.35 -0.92 -2.34
CA THR A 26 0.14 -0.35 -3.67
C THR A 26 1.34 0.45 -4.13
N THR A 27 1.67 0.34 -5.40
CA THR A 27 2.72 1.12 -6.05
C THR A 27 2.13 1.95 -7.18
N ARG A 28 2.87 2.96 -7.64
CA ARG A 28 2.46 3.67 -8.85
C ARG A 28 2.58 2.78 -10.08
N SER A 29 3.73 2.12 -10.23
CA SER A 29 4.04 1.33 -11.42
C SER A 29 4.09 -0.18 -11.17
N GLU A 30 3.75 -0.94 -12.21
CA GLU A 30 3.77 -2.39 -12.26
C GLU A 30 5.18 -2.91 -12.12
N ALA A 31 6.17 -2.20 -12.67
CA ALA A 31 7.57 -2.55 -12.44
C ALA A 31 7.91 -2.57 -10.94
N SER A 32 7.44 -1.60 -10.15
CA SER A 32 7.64 -1.58 -8.70
C SER A 32 6.82 -2.66 -7.99
N ALA A 33 5.57 -2.91 -8.41
CA ALA A 33 4.76 -3.98 -7.83
C ALA A 33 5.37 -5.36 -8.11
N ALA A 34 5.85 -5.60 -9.33
CA ALA A 34 6.48 -6.85 -9.74
C ALA A 34 7.75 -7.14 -8.94
N ALA A 35 8.59 -6.14 -8.69
CA ALA A 35 9.76 -6.28 -7.84
C ALA A 35 9.37 -6.70 -6.41
N LEU A 36 8.38 -6.03 -5.81
CA LEU A 36 7.87 -6.38 -4.49
C LEU A 36 7.26 -7.79 -4.44
N ARG A 37 6.51 -8.18 -5.47
CA ARG A 37 5.95 -9.53 -5.60
C ARG A 37 7.03 -10.59 -5.70
N ALA A 38 8.13 -10.31 -6.42
CA ALA A 38 9.29 -11.20 -6.48
C ALA A 38 9.94 -11.40 -5.10
N ASP A 39 9.88 -10.38 -4.25
CA ASP A 39 10.34 -10.44 -2.85
C ASP A 39 9.30 -11.04 -1.87
N GLY A 40 8.19 -11.57 -2.39
CA GLY A 40 7.13 -12.22 -1.62
C GLY A 40 6.14 -11.26 -0.95
N VAL A 41 6.05 -10.01 -1.40
CA VAL A 41 5.10 -9.02 -0.88
C VAL A 41 3.81 -9.02 -1.72
N GLU A 42 2.64 -9.00 -1.05
CA GLU A 42 1.37 -8.76 -1.73
C GLU A 42 1.31 -7.31 -2.23
N ALA A 43 1.53 -7.10 -3.53
CA ALA A 43 1.56 -5.78 -4.14
C ALA A 43 0.75 -5.68 -5.44
N ARG A 44 0.12 -4.52 -5.65
CA ARG A 44 -0.56 -4.15 -6.90
C ARG A 44 -0.17 -2.75 -7.36
N ALA A 45 -0.20 -2.51 -8.66
CA ALA A 45 0.10 -1.19 -9.22
C ALA A 45 -1.15 -0.46 -9.69
N VAL A 46 -1.25 0.81 -9.31
CA VAL A 46 -2.40 1.66 -9.67
C VAL A 46 -2.41 2.02 -11.16
N GLU A 47 -1.28 1.93 -11.87
CA GLU A 47 -1.22 2.22 -13.31
C GLU A 47 -2.05 1.28 -14.20
N HIS A 48 -2.31 0.06 -13.75
CA HIS A 48 -3.07 -0.96 -14.52
C HIS A 48 -4.29 -1.50 -13.77
N ASP A 49 -4.44 -1.19 -12.48
CA ASP A 49 -5.57 -1.60 -11.64
C ASP A 49 -6.08 -0.39 -10.86
N SER A 50 -7.18 0.19 -11.33
CA SER A 50 -7.84 1.32 -10.66
C SER A 50 -8.38 0.95 -9.27
N ASP A 51 -8.62 -0.33 -9.01
CA ASP A 51 -9.16 -0.83 -7.75
C ASP A 51 -8.05 -1.27 -6.78
N ALA A 52 -6.77 -1.13 -7.16
CA ALA A 52 -5.63 -1.56 -6.35
C ALA A 52 -5.65 -0.93 -4.95
N ASN A 53 -6.03 0.35 -4.85
CA ASN A 53 -6.07 1.06 -3.59
C ASN A 53 -7.22 0.58 -2.69
N ALA A 54 -8.40 0.36 -3.26
CA ALA A 54 -9.56 -0.21 -2.55
C ALA A 54 -9.27 -1.64 -2.07
N TRP A 55 -8.66 -2.47 -2.92
CA TRP A 55 -8.21 -3.82 -2.55
C TRP A 55 -7.25 -3.82 -1.37
N ALA A 56 -6.30 -2.88 -1.35
CA ALA A 56 -5.28 -2.84 -0.31
C ALA A 56 -5.84 -2.45 1.06
N VAL A 57 -6.85 -1.57 1.11
CA VAL A 57 -7.45 -1.11 2.37
C VAL A 57 -8.62 -1.97 2.86
N SER A 58 -9.19 -2.80 2.00
CA SER A 58 -10.32 -3.66 2.36
C SER A 58 -9.96 -4.61 3.52
N GLY A 59 -10.63 -4.40 4.66
CA GLY A 59 -10.42 -5.15 5.91
C GLY A 59 -9.09 -4.85 6.61
N ALA A 60 -8.40 -3.76 6.24
CA ALA A 60 -7.16 -3.35 6.89
C ALA A 60 -7.45 -2.60 8.19
N GLY A 61 -6.98 -3.11 9.34
CA GLY A 61 -7.08 -2.41 10.62
C GLY A 61 -6.11 -1.23 10.78
N VAL A 62 -5.07 -1.15 9.93
CA VAL A 62 -4.14 -0.01 9.89
C VAL A 62 -3.77 0.29 8.45
N VAL A 63 -3.86 1.57 8.07
CA VAL A 63 -3.45 2.05 6.74
C VAL A 63 -2.31 3.06 6.88
N VAL A 64 -1.17 2.75 6.25
CA VAL A 64 -0.02 3.66 6.20
C VAL A 64 0.03 4.38 4.85
N LEU A 65 -0.01 5.71 4.88
CA LEU A 65 0.12 6.56 3.69
C LEU A 65 1.60 6.88 3.43
N GLY A 66 2.21 6.15 2.49
CA GLY A 66 3.58 6.36 1.97
C GLY A 66 3.61 7.17 0.66
N VAL A 67 2.62 8.04 0.44
CA VAL A 67 2.53 8.92 -0.72
C VAL A 67 3.10 10.31 -0.39
N LYS A 68 3.28 11.18 -1.41
CA LYS A 68 3.73 12.55 -1.16
C LYS A 68 2.66 13.35 -0.40
N PRO A 69 3.03 14.33 0.46
CA PRO A 69 2.06 15.10 1.24
C PRO A 69 0.93 15.72 0.42
N ALA A 70 1.26 16.29 -0.75
CA ALA A 70 0.27 16.88 -1.65
C ALA A 70 -0.79 15.90 -2.19
N GLN A 71 -0.53 14.58 -2.11
CA GLN A 71 -1.43 13.54 -2.60
C GLN A 71 -2.34 12.97 -1.51
N ILE A 72 -2.07 13.28 -0.23
CA ILE A 72 -2.75 12.66 0.91
C ILE A 72 -4.26 12.88 0.86
N VAL A 73 -4.71 14.14 0.68
CA VAL A 73 -6.14 14.47 0.71
C VAL A 73 -6.90 13.75 -0.41
N ALA A 74 -6.34 13.73 -1.62
CA ALA A 74 -6.94 13.05 -2.75
C ALA A 74 -7.06 11.53 -2.52
N VAL A 75 -5.97 10.90 -2.05
CA VAL A 75 -5.96 9.47 -1.73
C VAL A 75 -6.95 9.15 -0.60
N LEU A 76 -7.03 9.97 0.45
CA LEU A 76 -8.00 9.75 1.52
C LEU A 76 -9.45 9.89 1.03
N GLY A 77 -9.73 10.83 0.13
CA GLY A 77 -11.05 10.97 -0.50
C GLY A 77 -11.45 9.73 -1.31
N GLU A 78 -10.50 9.14 -2.04
CA GLU A 78 -10.68 7.89 -2.78
C GLU A 78 -10.92 6.69 -1.85
N LEU A 79 -10.16 6.60 -0.76
CA LEU A 79 -10.20 5.47 0.17
C LEU A 79 -11.38 5.52 1.13
N ALA A 80 -11.89 6.72 1.47
CA ALA A 80 -12.95 6.94 2.44
C ALA A 80 -14.14 5.94 2.36
N PRO A 81 -14.72 5.63 1.19
CA PRO A 81 -15.83 4.67 1.10
C PRO A 81 -15.44 3.20 1.38
N THR A 82 -14.16 2.86 1.37
CA THR A 82 -13.66 1.48 1.55
C THR A 82 -12.99 1.25 2.91
N LEU A 83 -12.67 2.33 3.65
CA LEU A 83 -12.08 2.22 4.98
C LEU A 83 -13.10 1.63 5.96
N ASP A 84 -12.64 0.68 6.78
CA ASP A 84 -13.44 0.11 7.86
C ASP A 84 -13.47 1.12 9.04
N PRO A 85 -14.65 1.54 9.53
CA PRO A 85 -14.75 2.45 10.68
C PRO A 85 -14.47 1.80 12.04
N ALA A 86 -14.27 0.48 12.09
CA ALA A 86 -14.13 -0.31 13.31
C ALA A 86 -12.72 -0.33 13.92
#